data_AF-A0AAV0S7N3-F1
#
_entry.id   AF-A0AAV0S7N3-F1
#
_cell.length_a   1.000
_cell.length_b   1.000
_cell.length_c   1.000
_cell.angle_alpha   90.00
_cell.angle_beta   90.00
_cell.angle_gamma   90.00
#
_symmetry.space_group_name_H-M   'P 1'
#
loop_
_entity.id
_entity.type
_entity.pdbx_description
1 polymer ?
#
loop_
_entity_poly.entity_id
_entity_poly.type
_entity_poly.pdbx_seq_one_letter_code
_entity_poly.pdbx_strand_id
1 'polypeptide(L)'
;MPSVTWGVIQGKKEKLVNRVIICDYLKSLGIIPDELESLELPSTVQVMKERVEFLQRLGLTVDDFNEYPLMLGCSVRKNIIPVLGYLEKIGISRSKLGEFVKSYPQVLHMSVVVELMPVVKFLRGLDVEKQDIGFVLQKYPELLGFKLEGTMSTSVAFLVSIGVSPRDIGPMVTQYPYFLGMRVGTVIKPFVDYMVSLGLPKKIVARMLEKRAYILGYNLEETMKPNVDCLISFGVRKEALASVIAQYPQILGVPLKAKLSSQQYFFGLKLKVDPEGFAQVIEKKSEMGRPIKELVDFPEYFTYGLESRIKPRYQLAKSKGIRCSLDSLLNCSDQMFEERLQDGCLESETVGPSFDMGGKLQLPGRYEIVSESDEEDESDNETVLYRRTVSL
;
A
#
# COMPACT_ATOMS: atom_id res chain seq x y z
N MET A 1 2.01 -27.46 -60.37
CA MET A 1 2.90 -26.58 -59.58
C MET A 1 2.11 -25.33 -59.23
N PRO A 2 2.00 -24.91 -57.95
CA PRO A 2 1.36 -23.64 -57.66
C PRO A 2 2.28 -22.51 -58.14
N SER A 3 1.80 -21.75 -59.13
CA SER A 3 2.49 -20.56 -59.65
C SER A 3 2.40 -19.45 -58.60
N VAL A 4 3.53 -19.16 -57.96
CA VAL A 4 3.66 -17.95 -57.14
C VAL A 4 3.63 -16.76 -58.10
N THR A 5 2.50 -16.06 -58.17
CA THR A 5 2.31 -14.90 -59.04
C THR A 5 3.34 -13.81 -58.73
N TRP A 6 3.97 -13.21 -59.74
CA TRP A 6 5.02 -12.18 -59.64
C TRP A 6 4.74 -11.06 -58.62
N GLY A 7 3.48 -10.64 -58.45
CA GLY A 7 3.08 -9.64 -57.45
C GLY A 7 3.35 -10.04 -56.00
N VAL A 8 3.31 -11.34 -55.68
CA VAL A 8 3.61 -11.87 -54.33
C VAL A 8 5.11 -11.81 -54.05
N ILE A 9 5.95 -12.01 -55.08
CA ILE A 9 7.40 -11.95 -54.97
C ILE A 9 7.87 -10.50 -54.81
N GLN A 10 7.29 -9.57 -55.59
CA GLN A 10 7.60 -8.15 -55.51
C GLN A 10 7.22 -7.56 -54.14
N GLY A 11 6.05 -7.91 -53.61
CA GLY A 11 5.62 -7.49 -52.27
C GLY A 11 6.49 -8.04 -51.13
N LYS A 12 7.08 -9.24 -51.28
CA LYS A 12 8.03 -9.78 -50.29
C LYS A 12 9.36 -9.00 -50.27
N LYS A 13 9.88 -8.65 -51.45
CA LYS A 13 11.13 -7.87 -51.56
C LYS A 13 10.96 -6.46 -50.99
N GLU A 14 9.84 -5.81 -51.30
CA GLU A 14 9.51 -4.48 -50.78
C GLU A 14 9.35 -4.47 -49.25
N LYS A 15 8.70 -5.50 -48.69
CA LYS A 15 8.59 -5.68 -47.22
C LYS A 15 9.96 -5.81 -46.55
N LEU A 16 10.89 -6.57 -47.14
CA LEU A 16 12.24 -6.72 -46.60
C LEU A 16 13.01 -5.39 -46.63
N VAL A 17 12.92 -4.63 -47.71
CA VAL A 17 13.54 -3.30 -47.82
C VAL A 17 12.98 -2.35 -46.77
N ASN A 18 11.66 -2.25 -46.65
CA ASN A 18 11.02 -1.38 -45.66
C ASN A 18 11.37 -1.77 -44.23
N ARG A 19 11.50 -3.07 -43.96
CA ARG A 19 11.96 -3.58 -42.66
C ARG A 19 13.37 -3.09 -42.33
N VAL A 20 14.31 -3.17 -43.27
CA VAL A 20 15.69 -2.66 -43.05
C VAL A 20 15.68 -1.16 -42.76
N ILE A 21 14.95 -0.37 -43.55
CA ILE A 21 14.83 1.09 -43.34
C ILE A 21 14.25 1.41 -41.95
N ILE A 22 13.24 0.66 -41.50
CA ILE A 22 12.67 0.82 -40.15
C ILE A 22 13.69 0.47 -39.08
N CYS A 23 14.41 -0.64 -39.22
CA CYS A 23 15.44 -1.03 -38.25
C CYS A 23 16.57 -0.01 -38.18
N ASP A 24 17.03 0.55 -39.30
CA ASP A 24 18.06 1.58 -39.33
C ASP A 24 17.59 2.88 -38.66
N TYR A 25 16.33 3.27 -38.89
CA TYR A 25 15.70 4.38 -38.18
C TYR A 25 15.67 4.14 -36.66
N LEU A 26 15.22 2.97 -36.21
CA LEU A 26 15.18 2.62 -34.79
C LEU A 26 16.59 2.67 -34.16
N LYS A 27 17.59 2.09 -34.84
CA LYS A 27 18.99 2.14 -34.42
C LYS A 27 19.53 3.57 -34.32
N SER A 28 19.14 4.45 -35.25
CA SER A 28 19.53 5.87 -35.20
C SER A 28 19.00 6.62 -33.96
N LEU A 29 17.94 6.10 -33.33
CA LEU A 29 17.39 6.61 -32.08
C LEU A 29 17.97 5.92 -30.83
N GLY A 30 18.84 4.91 -31.01
CA GLY A 30 19.34 4.08 -29.90
C GLY A 30 18.41 2.93 -29.50
N ILE A 31 17.40 2.60 -30.32
CA ILE A 31 16.50 1.47 -30.08
C ILE A 31 17.08 0.20 -30.72
N ILE A 32 17.10 -0.90 -29.98
CA ILE A 32 17.63 -2.21 -30.39
C ILE A 32 16.49 -3.04 -31.03
N PRO A 33 16.51 -3.29 -32.36
CA PRO A 33 15.36 -3.90 -33.05
C PRO A 33 15.41 -5.42 -33.12
N ASP A 34 16.39 -6.09 -32.49
CA ASP A 34 16.65 -7.53 -32.67
C ASP A 34 15.45 -8.39 -32.25
N GLU A 35 14.75 -8.01 -31.17
CA GLU A 35 13.54 -8.72 -30.72
C GLU A 35 12.32 -8.51 -31.64
N LEU A 36 12.39 -7.54 -32.56
CA LEU A 36 11.32 -7.26 -33.51
C LEU A 36 11.37 -8.19 -34.74
N GLU A 37 12.39 -9.03 -34.90
CA GLU A 37 12.59 -9.92 -36.05
C GLU A 37 11.36 -10.78 -36.39
N SER A 38 10.74 -11.32 -35.35
CA SER A 38 9.55 -12.17 -35.47
C SER A 38 8.24 -11.41 -35.67
N LEU A 39 8.26 -10.08 -35.55
CA LEU A 39 7.07 -9.24 -35.54
C LEU A 39 6.81 -8.60 -36.91
N GLU A 40 5.53 -8.53 -37.29
CA GLU A 40 5.11 -7.75 -38.44
C GLU A 40 5.24 -6.25 -38.14
N LEU A 41 6.25 -5.64 -38.73
CA LEU A 41 6.48 -4.20 -38.67
C LEU A 41 5.53 -3.43 -39.60
N PRO A 42 5.29 -2.13 -39.32
CA PRO A 42 4.49 -1.29 -40.21
C PRO A 42 5.09 -1.23 -41.62
N SER A 43 4.26 -0.89 -42.60
CA SER A 43 4.66 -0.89 -44.01
C SER A 43 5.67 0.20 -44.38
N THR A 44 5.80 1.27 -43.60
CA THR A 44 6.71 2.38 -43.88
C THR A 44 7.38 2.91 -42.61
N VAL A 45 8.56 3.51 -42.77
CA VAL A 45 9.28 4.20 -41.70
C VAL A 45 8.49 5.36 -41.10
N GLN A 46 7.65 6.05 -41.90
CA GLN A 46 6.82 7.14 -41.42
C GLN A 46 5.78 6.67 -40.38
N VAL A 47 5.20 5.47 -40.59
CA VAL A 47 4.28 4.88 -39.62
C VAL A 47 5.02 4.43 -38.37
N MET A 48 6.26 3.94 -38.48
CA MET A 48 7.07 3.65 -37.30
C MET A 48 7.40 4.93 -36.52
N LYS A 49 7.78 6.00 -37.22
CA LYS A 49 8.04 7.30 -36.62
C LYS A 49 6.82 7.84 -35.86
N GLU A 50 5.62 7.73 -36.42
CA GLU A 50 4.37 8.09 -35.73
C GLU A 50 4.18 7.27 -34.44
N ARG A 51 4.49 5.97 -34.45
CA ARG A 51 4.39 5.11 -33.25
C ARG A 51 5.37 5.55 -32.16
N VAL A 52 6.63 5.77 -32.53
CA VAL A 52 7.67 6.23 -31.60
C VAL A 52 7.31 7.58 -31.01
N GLU A 53 6.95 8.56 -31.85
CA GLU A 53 6.55 9.90 -31.40
C GLU A 53 5.32 9.86 -30.49
N PHE A 54 4.34 8.99 -30.79
CA PHE A 54 3.15 8.84 -29.94
C PHE A 54 3.52 8.31 -28.55
N LEU A 55 4.32 7.25 -28.48
CA LEU A 55 4.76 6.68 -27.20
C LEU A 55 5.66 7.65 -26.42
N GLN A 56 6.52 8.40 -27.10
CA GLN A 56 7.31 9.47 -26.47
C GLN A 56 6.44 10.58 -25.89
N ARG A 57 5.33 10.96 -26.57
CA ARG A 57 4.36 11.93 -26.02
C ARG A 57 3.60 11.39 -24.80
N LEU A 58 3.50 10.07 -24.63
CA LEU A 58 3.01 9.46 -23.40
C LEU A 58 4.06 9.46 -22.27
N GLY A 59 5.32 9.78 -22.57
CA GLY A 59 6.41 9.83 -21.59
C GLY A 59 7.34 8.61 -21.61
N LEU A 60 7.25 7.73 -22.62
CA LEU A 60 8.18 6.59 -22.76
C LEU A 60 9.51 7.04 -23.35
N THR A 61 10.61 6.51 -22.80
CA THR A 61 11.98 6.78 -23.24
C THR A 61 12.51 5.69 -24.18
N VAL A 62 13.71 5.91 -24.72
CA VAL A 62 14.43 4.88 -25.49
C VAL A 62 14.74 3.66 -24.62
N ASP A 63 15.05 3.86 -23.34
CA ASP A 63 15.28 2.76 -22.41
C ASP A 63 14.02 1.91 -22.25
N ASP A 64 12.84 2.54 -22.11
CA ASP A 64 11.56 1.82 -22.03
C ASP A 64 11.29 1.00 -23.30
N PHE A 65 11.65 1.52 -24.48
CA PHE A 65 11.56 0.77 -25.73
C PHE A 65 12.52 -0.41 -25.79
N ASN A 66 13.71 -0.30 -25.20
CA ASN A 66 14.68 -1.38 -25.15
C ASN A 66 14.33 -2.44 -24.11
N GLU A 67 13.65 -2.06 -23.02
CA GLU A 67 13.12 -3.00 -22.02
C GLU A 67 11.95 -3.84 -22.56
N TYR A 68 11.12 -3.26 -23.45
CA TYR A 68 10.04 -4.00 -24.12
C TYR A 68 9.84 -3.55 -25.57
N PRO A 69 10.68 -3.99 -26.53
CA PRO A 69 10.61 -3.56 -27.92
C PRO A 69 9.27 -3.87 -28.61
N LEU A 70 8.61 -4.96 -28.20
CA LEU A 70 7.38 -5.45 -28.82
C LEU A 70 6.24 -4.42 -28.85
N MET A 71 6.23 -3.44 -27.93
CA MET A 71 5.23 -2.35 -27.94
C MET A 71 5.26 -1.55 -29.25
N LEU A 72 6.41 -1.43 -29.92
CA LEU A 72 6.56 -0.73 -31.20
C LEU A 72 5.84 -1.46 -32.35
N GLY A 73 5.48 -2.72 -32.15
CA GLY A 73 4.61 -3.47 -33.05
C GLY A 73 3.14 -3.05 -33.00
N CYS A 74 2.69 -2.42 -31.91
CA CYS A 74 1.30 -2.04 -31.73
C CYS A 74 0.89 -0.90 -32.67
N SER A 75 -0.29 -1.03 -33.29
CA SER A 75 -0.85 0.06 -34.09
C SER A 75 -1.37 1.16 -33.18
N VAL A 76 -0.96 2.42 -33.42
CA VAL A 76 -1.49 3.59 -32.70
C VAL A 76 -3.03 3.60 -32.71
N ARG A 77 -3.64 3.43 -33.89
CA ARG A 77 -5.10 3.55 -34.05
C ARG A 77 -5.88 2.30 -33.64
N LYS A 78 -5.34 1.10 -33.90
CA LYS A 78 -6.08 -0.16 -33.66
C LYS A 78 -5.82 -0.77 -32.28
N ASN A 79 -4.69 -0.46 -31.66
CA ASN A 79 -4.29 -1.05 -30.38
C ASN A 79 -4.16 0.03 -29.30
N ILE A 80 -3.21 0.96 -29.47
CA ILE A 80 -2.79 1.88 -28.41
C ILE A 80 -3.94 2.81 -27.99
N ILE A 81 -4.54 3.55 -28.93
CA ILE A 81 -5.63 4.49 -28.62
C ILE A 81 -6.83 3.80 -27.96
N PRO A 82 -7.36 2.67 -28.49
CA PRO A 82 -8.44 1.95 -27.82
C PRO A 82 -8.11 1.49 -26.39
N VAL A 83 -6.91 0.94 -26.18
CA VAL A 83 -6.45 0.50 -24.85
C VAL A 83 -6.37 1.68 -23.89
N LEU A 84 -5.69 2.77 -24.28
CA LEU A 84 -5.54 3.95 -23.44
C LEU A 84 -6.88 4.63 -23.14
N GLY A 85 -7.77 4.73 -24.13
CA GLY A 85 -9.11 5.28 -23.93
C GLY A 85 -9.96 4.42 -22.97
N TYR A 86 -9.77 3.10 -22.98
CA TYR A 86 -10.42 2.23 -22.01
C TYR A 86 -9.84 2.35 -20.61
N LEU A 87 -8.50 2.41 -20.48
CA LEU A 87 -7.81 2.65 -19.20
C LEU A 87 -8.24 4.00 -18.58
N GLU A 88 -8.39 5.04 -19.39
CA GLU A 88 -8.94 6.32 -18.97
C GLU A 88 -10.38 6.18 -18.45
N LYS A 89 -11.23 5.48 -19.21
CA LYS A 89 -12.64 5.25 -18.86
C LYS A 89 -12.84 4.51 -17.52
N ILE A 90 -11.90 3.64 -17.14
CA ILE A 90 -11.96 2.89 -15.87
C ILE A 90 -11.29 3.61 -14.69
N GLY A 91 -10.84 4.85 -14.89
CA GLY A 91 -10.41 5.74 -13.81
C GLY A 91 -8.90 6.00 -13.73
N ILE A 92 -8.11 5.59 -14.71
CA ILE A 92 -6.68 5.96 -14.77
C ILE A 92 -6.56 7.33 -15.42
N SER A 93 -6.03 8.31 -14.70
CA SER A 93 -5.91 9.67 -15.24
C SER A 93 -4.97 9.72 -16.45
N ARG A 94 -5.23 10.63 -17.40
CA ARG A 94 -4.37 10.81 -18.59
C ARG A 94 -2.89 10.98 -18.25
N SER A 95 -2.60 11.72 -17.18
CA SER A 95 -1.25 11.95 -16.67
C SER A 95 -0.51 10.68 -16.23
N LYS A 96 -1.23 9.61 -15.89
CA LYS A 96 -0.68 8.34 -15.41
C LYS A 96 -0.69 7.23 -16.45
N LEU A 97 -1.26 7.46 -17.62
CA LEU A 97 -1.29 6.45 -18.69
C LEU A 97 0.10 6.06 -19.16
N GLY A 98 1.04 7.02 -19.25
CA GLY A 98 2.44 6.76 -19.56
C GLY A 98 3.10 5.84 -18.55
N GLU A 99 2.98 6.16 -17.26
CA GLU A 99 3.51 5.36 -16.15
C GLU A 99 2.90 3.94 -16.11
N PHE A 100 1.60 3.82 -16.40
CA PHE A 100 0.94 2.53 -16.51
C PHE A 100 1.52 1.69 -17.66
N VAL A 101 1.70 2.28 -18.85
CA VAL A 101 2.29 1.56 -19.99
C VAL A 101 3.74 1.20 -19.72
N LYS A 102 4.51 2.08 -19.06
CA LYS A 102 5.89 1.80 -18.67
C LYS A 102 5.98 0.61 -17.71
N SER A 103 5.09 0.53 -16.71
CA SER A 103 5.07 -0.57 -15.75
C SER A 103 4.49 -1.88 -16.29
N TYR A 104 3.62 -1.83 -17.30
CA TYR A 104 2.98 -3.01 -17.88
C TYR A 104 2.74 -2.87 -19.40
N PRO A 105 3.82 -2.85 -20.22
CA PRO A 105 3.74 -2.48 -21.63
C PRO A 105 2.97 -3.49 -22.50
N GLN A 106 2.93 -4.76 -22.10
CA GLN A 106 2.08 -5.79 -22.70
C GLN A 106 0.60 -5.39 -22.76
N VAL A 107 0.11 -4.43 -21.96
CA VAL A 107 -1.27 -3.94 -22.05
C VAL A 107 -1.64 -3.46 -23.45
N LEU A 108 -0.66 -2.94 -24.20
CA LEU A 108 -0.87 -2.42 -25.55
C LEU A 108 -1.22 -3.50 -26.57
N HIS A 109 -0.85 -4.75 -26.29
CA HIS A 109 -1.19 -5.90 -27.13
C HIS A 109 -2.60 -6.44 -26.86
N MET A 110 -3.21 -6.05 -25.73
CA MET A 110 -4.45 -6.64 -25.27
C MET A 110 -5.67 -6.11 -26.04
N SER A 111 -6.63 -7.00 -26.26
CA SER A 111 -7.96 -6.63 -26.72
C SER A 111 -8.77 -6.03 -25.58
N VAL A 112 -9.29 -4.82 -25.80
CA VAL A 112 -10.20 -4.17 -24.85
C VAL A 112 -11.40 -5.05 -24.53
N VAL A 113 -12.02 -5.65 -25.56
CA VAL A 113 -13.29 -6.39 -25.41
C VAL A 113 -13.08 -7.79 -24.87
N VAL A 114 -12.02 -8.48 -25.32
CA VAL A 114 -11.80 -9.90 -25.02
C VAL A 114 -10.98 -10.10 -23.76
N GLU A 115 -10.15 -9.13 -23.37
CA GLU A 115 -9.20 -9.31 -22.26
C GLU A 115 -9.40 -8.26 -21.15
N LEU A 116 -9.33 -6.96 -21.47
CA LEU A 116 -9.42 -5.92 -20.44
C LEU A 116 -10.82 -5.85 -19.79
N MET A 117 -11.89 -5.88 -20.60
CA MET A 117 -13.26 -5.79 -20.11
C MET A 117 -13.64 -6.96 -19.19
N PRO A 118 -13.32 -8.23 -19.50
CA PRO A 118 -13.56 -9.34 -18.57
C PRO A 118 -12.86 -9.18 -17.23
N VAL A 119 -11.61 -8.73 -17.18
CA VAL A 119 -10.90 -8.49 -15.91
C VAL A 119 -11.61 -7.42 -15.09
N VAL A 120 -11.99 -6.31 -15.71
CA VAL A 120 -12.74 -5.24 -15.03
C VAL A 120 -14.10 -5.74 -14.53
N LYS A 121 -14.83 -6.54 -15.33
CA LYS A 121 -16.10 -7.15 -14.91
C LYS A 121 -15.91 -8.10 -13.73
N PHE A 122 -14.84 -8.90 -13.75
CA PHE A 122 -14.50 -9.81 -12.67
C PHE A 122 -14.23 -9.04 -11.37
N LEU A 123 -13.39 -7.99 -11.40
CA LEU A 123 -13.13 -7.14 -10.24
C LEU A 123 -14.41 -6.50 -9.70
N ARG A 124 -15.30 -6.03 -10.58
CA ARG A 124 -16.63 -5.52 -10.19
C ARG A 124 -17.51 -6.61 -9.56
N GLY A 125 -17.42 -7.84 -10.02
CA GLY A 125 -18.11 -9.01 -9.44
C GLY A 125 -17.55 -9.45 -8.09
N LEU A 126 -16.36 -8.97 -7.71
CA LEU A 126 -15.79 -9.11 -6.37
C LEU A 126 -16.17 -7.94 -5.44
N ASP A 127 -17.13 -7.09 -5.83
CA ASP A 127 -17.53 -5.88 -5.12
C ASP A 127 -16.44 -4.79 -5.00
N VAL A 128 -15.45 -4.76 -5.91
CA VAL A 128 -14.53 -3.62 -6.02
C VAL A 128 -15.29 -2.42 -6.59
N GLU A 129 -15.21 -1.26 -5.93
CA GLU A 129 -15.92 -0.05 -6.35
C GLU A 129 -15.42 0.45 -7.71
N LYS A 130 -16.33 1.04 -8.51
CA LYS A 130 -16.02 1.45 -9.89
C LYS A 130 -14.88 2.47 -9.94
N GLN A 131 -14.86 3.37 -8.95
CA GLN A 131 -13.84 4.40 -8.78
C GLN A 131 -12.48 3.82 -8.38
N ASP A 132 -12.45 2.66 -7.74
CA ASP A 132 -11.23 2.00 -7.28
C ASP A 132 -10.59 1.09 -8.34
N ILE A 133 -11.32 0.70 -9.40
CA ILE A 133 -10.79 -0.20 -10.43
C ILE A 133 -9.50 0.33 -11.04
N GLY A 134 -9.48 1.62 -11.43
CA GLY A 134 -8.28 2.24 -11.97
C GLY A 134 -7.12 2.24 -10.98
N PHE A 135 -7.38 2.44 -9.69
CA PHE A 135 -6.36 2.39 -8.64
C PHE A 135 -5.81 0.97 -8.43
N VAL A 136 -6.70 -0.04 -8.40
CA VAL A 136 -6.33 -1.45 -8.27
C VAL A 136 -5.42 -1.89 -9.41
N LEU A 137 -5.77 -1.56 -10.65
CA LEU A 137 -4.98 -1.93 -11.82
C LEU A 137 -3.66 -1.17 -11.89
N GLN A 138 -3.60 0.11 -11.48
CA GLN A 138 -2.33 0.83 -11.36
C GLN A 138 -1.40 0.19 -10.32
N LYS A 139 -1.96 -0.35 -9.23
CA LYS A 139 -1.20 -0.97 -8.15
C LYS A 139 -0.69 -2.37 -8.52
N TYR A 140 -1.45 -3.13 -9.31
CA TYR A 140 -1.05 -4.47 -9.76
C TYR A 140 -1.57 -4.77 -11.18
N PRO A 141 -0.93 -4.21 -12.21
CA PRO A 141 -1.34 -4.40 -13.61
C PRO A 141 -1.35 -5.85 -14.08
N GLU A 142 -0.53 -6.71 -13.48
CA GLU A 142 -0.41 -8.13 -13.78
C GLU A 142 -1.72 -8.90 -13.61
N LEU A 143 -2.68 -8.34 -12.87
CA LEU A 143 -4.06 -8.85 -12.83
C LEU A 143 -4.65 -9.05 -14.23
N LEU A 144 -4.27 -8.22 -15.20
CA LEU A 144 -4.72 -8.33 -16.59
C LEU A 144 -4.24 -9.60 -17.29
N GLY A 145 -3.15 -10.22 -16.82
CA GLY A 145 -2.58 -11.44 -17.38
C GLY A 145 -3.01 -12.73 -16.67
N PHE A 146 -3.70 -12.65 -15.52
CA PHE A 146 -4.11 -13.85 -14.79
C PHE A 146 -5.39 -14.47 -15.35
N LYS A 147 -5.50 -15.79 -15.19
CA LYS A 147 -6.73 -16.52 -15.50
C LYS A 147 -7.80 -16.16 -14.46
N LEU A 148 -8.90 -15.58 -14.95
CA LEU A 148 -10.09 -15.26 -14.14
C LEU A 148 -10.67 -16.54 -13.52
N GLU A 149 -10.97 -17.53 -14.38
CA GLU A 149 -11.29 -18.90 -14.00
C GLU A 149 -10.01 -19.70 -13.85
N GLY A 150 -9.51 -19.77 -12.62
CA GLY A 150 -8.21 -20.34 -12.32
C GLY A 150 -7.58 -19.59 -11.16
N THR A 151 -6.46 -18.91 -11.40
CA THR A 151 -5.68 -18.25 -10.36
C THR A 151 -6.53 -17.33 -9.48
N MET A 152 -7.26 -16.37 -10.09
CA MET A 152 -7.99 -15.37 -9.33
C MET A 152 -9.19 -15.96 -8.58
N SER A 153 -10.03 -16.76 -9.26
CA SER A 153 -11.19 -17.39 -8.64
C SER A 153 -10.81 -18.39 -7.55
N THR A 154 -9.70 -19.13 -7.71
CA THR A 154 -9.23 -20.10 -6.70
C THR A 154 -8.75 -19.39 -5.45
N SER A 155 -8.03 -18.27 -5.57
CA SER A 155 -7.63 -17.45 -4.42
C SER A 155 -8.84 -16.91 -3.64
N VAL A 156 -9.83 -16.37 -4.34
CA VAL A 156 -11.09 -15.90 -3.72
C VAL A 156 -11.84 -17.04 -3.05
N ALA A 157 -12.03 -18.17 -3.75
CA ALA A 157 -12.74 -19.33 -3.20
C ALA A 157 -12.07 -19.89 -1.94
N PHE A 158 -10.73 -19.94 -1.93
CA PHE A 158 -9.99 -20.38 -0.74
C PHE A 158 -10.18 -19.42 0.44
N LEU A 159 -10.09 -18.10 0.22
CA LEU A 159 -10.32 -17.10 1.28
C LEU A 159 -11.74 -17.19 1.84
N VAL A 160 -12.75 -17.35 0.99
CA VAL A 160 -14.13 -17.57 1.45
C VAL A 160 -14.24 -18.87 2.24
N SER A 161 -13.56 -19.94 1.81
CA SER A 161 -13.59 -21.24 2.50
C SER A 161 -13.00 -21.23 3.91
N ILE A 162 -12.04 -20.33 4.20
CA ILE A 162 -11.47 -20.17 5.54
C ILE A 162 -12.29 -19.22 6.42
N GLY A 163 -13.32 -18.58 5.85
CA GLY A 163 -14.30 -17.76 6.56
C GLY A 163 -14.23 -16.27 6.27
N VAL A 164 -13.51 -15.83 5.22
CA VAL A 164 -13.56 -14.43 4.76
C VAL A 164 -14.95 -14.15 4.21
N SER A 165 -15.55 -13.06 4.68
CA SER A 165 -16.84 -12.60 4.17
C SER A 165 -16.76 -12.21 2.69
N PRO A 166 -17.63 -12.70 1.80
CA PRO A 166 -17.58 -12.35 0.37
C PRO A 166 -17.61 -10.84 0.10
N ARG A 167 -18.35 -10.10 0.93
CA ARG A 167 -18.50 -8.63 0.88
C ARG A 167 -17.24 -7.87 1.34
N ASP A 168 -16.31 -8.53 2.03
CA ASP A 168 -15.01 -7.95 2.39
C ASP A 168 -13.94 -8.24 1.33
N ILE A 169 -14.20 -9.11 0.33
CA ILE A 169 -13.24 -9.39 -0.76
C ILE A 169 -12.94 -8.13 -1.56
N GLY A 170 -13.94 -7.35 -1.98
CA GLY A 170 -13.75 -6.10 -2.72
C GLY A 170 -12.83 -5.12 -2.00
N PRO A 171 -13.12 -4.74 -0.74
CA PRO A 171 -12.22 -3.95 0.10
C PRO A 171 -10.82 -4.54 0.24
N MET A 172 -10.68 -5.87 0.39
CA MET A 172 -9.37 -6.53 0.44
C MET A 172 -8.60 -6.36 -0.87
N VAL A 173 -9.26 -6.46 -2.04
CA VAL A 173 -8.64 -6.24 -3.35
C VAL A 173 -8.18 -4.79 -3.50
N THR A 174 -8.99 -3.81 -3.09
CA THR A 174 -8.59 -2.40 -3.08
C THR A 174 -7.37 -2.17 -2.18
N GLN A 175 -7.31 -2.80 -1.00
CA GLN A 175 -6.18 -2.67 -0.08
C GLN A 175 -4.92 -3.38 -0.62
N TYR A 176 -5.04 -4.60 -1.12
CA TYR A 176 -3.91 -5.46 -1.47
C TYR A 176 -4.28 -6.44 -2.61
N PRO A 177 -4.26 -6.00 -3.88
CA PRO A 177 -4.74 -6.83 -4.99
C PRO A 177 -3.87 -8.06 -5.30
N TYR A 178 -2.63 -8.09 -4.82
CA TYR A 178 -1.64 -9.13 -5.12
C TYR A 178 -2.11 -10.54 -4.75
N PHE A 179 -2.99 -10.70 -3.75
CA PHE A 179 -3.47 -12.03 -3.37
C PHE A 179 -4.26 -12.73 -4.48
N LEU A 180 -4.84 -11.99 -5.43
CA LEU A 180 -5.53 -12.57 -6.59
C LEU A 180 -4.57 -13.27 -7.55
N GLY A 181 -3.28 -12.88 -7.56
CA GLY A 181 -2.22 -13.53 -8.34
C GLY A 181 -1.47 -14.63 -7.58
N MET A 182 -1.68 -14.75 -6.27
CA MET A 182 -0.97 -15.71 -5.44
C MET A 182 -1.46 -17.14 -5.66
N ARG A 183 -0.52 -18.11 -5.64
CA ARG A 183 -0.87 -19.53 -5.69
C ARG A 183 -1.37 -20.00 -4.33
N VAL A 184 -2.60 -20.48 -4.27
CA VAL A 184 -3.21 -20.99 -3.01
C VAL A 184 -2.35 -22.07 -2.38
N GLY A 185 -1.94 -23.10 -3.13
CA GLY A 185 -1.26 -24.27 -2.58
C GLY A 185 0.14 -23.99 -2.01
N THR A 186 0.84 -22.96 -2.51
CA THR A 186 2.24 -22.69 -2.15
C THR A 186 2.41 -21.41 -1.34
N VAL A 187 1.43 -20.52 -1.31
CA VAL A 187 1.52 -19.23 -0.61
C VAL A 187 0.42 -19.09 0.44
N ILE A 188 -0.84 -19.02 0.01
CA ILE A 188 -1.96 -18.67 0.90
C ILE A 188 -2.24 -19.80 1.90
N LYS A 189 -2.27 -21.06 1.46
CA LYS A 189 -2.55 -22.21 2.33
C LYS A 189 -1.45 -22.42 3.38
N PRO A 190 -0.15 -22.45 3.05
CA PRO A 190 0.92 -22.54 4.06
C PRO A 190 0.85 -21.40 5.09
N PHE A 191 0.54 -20.18 4.67
CA PHE A 191 0.31 -19.05 5.58
C PHE A 191 -0.82 -19.34 6.58
N VAL A 192 -1.98 -19.78 6.09
CA VAL A 192 -3.14 -20.06 6.95
C VAL A 192 -2.85 -21.24 7.88
N ASP A 193 -2.24 -22.32 7.37
CA ASP A 193 -1.88 -23.49 8.17
C ASP A 193 -0.90 -23.12 9.28
N TYR A 194 0.07 -22.25 9.00
CA TYR A 194 1.00 -21.76 10.00
C TYR A 194 0.27 -20.96 11.10
N MET A 195 -0.62 -20.04 10.74
CA MET A 195 -1.44 -19.31 11.73
C MET A 195 -2.27 -20.25 12.60
N VAL A 196 -2.86 -21.29 12.00
CA VAL A 196 -3.62 -22.31 12.73
C VAL A 196 -2.71 -23.11 13.67
N SER A 197 -1.49 -23.42 13.25
CA SER A 197 -0.49 -24.11 14.11
C SER A 197 -0.05 -23.29 15.32
N LEU A 198 -0.16 -21.96 15.24
CA LEU A 198 0.09 -21.05 16.37
C LEU A 198 -1.13 -20.90 17.30
N GLY A 199 -2.23 -21.59 17.02
CA GLY A 199 -3.45 -21.56 17.83
C GLY A 199 -4.51 -20.56 17.36
N LEU A 200 -4.34 -19.90 16.21
CA LEU A 200 -5.38 -19.00 15.67
C LEU A 200 -6.47 -19.81 14.94
N PRO A 201 -7.75 -19.73 15.34
CA PRO A 201 -8.83 -20.33 14.57
C PRO A 201 -8.93 -19.71 13.17
N LYS A 202 -9.25 -20.51 12.14
CA LYS A 202 -9.38 -20.03 10.74
C LYS A 202 -10.25 -18.79 10.60
N LYS A 203 -11.36 -18.70 11.36
CA LYS A 203 -12.26 -17.54 11.38
C LYS A 203 -11.61 -16.26 11.92
N ILE A 204 -10.66 -16.37 12.86
CA ILE A 204 -9.87 -15.24 13.34
C ILE A 204 -8.86 -14.82 12.28
N VAL A 205 -8.20 -15.78 11.63
CA VAL A 205 -7.30 -15.51 10.50
C VAL A 205 -8.04 -14.79 9.38
N ALA A 206 -9.25 -15.26 9.02
CA ALA A 206 -10.10 -14.60 8.05
C ALA A 206 -10.39 -13.14 8.42
N ARG A 207 -10.83 -12.86 9.66
CA ARG A 207 -11.06 -11.48 10.14
C ARG A 207 -9.82 -10.61 10.15
N MET A 208 -8.64 -11.18 10.42
CA MET A 208 -7.38 -10.45 10.31
C MET A 208 -7.12 -10.05 8.86
N LEU A 209 -7.34 -10.96 7.90
CA LEU A 209 -7.16 -10.71 6.48
C LEU A 209 -8.16 -9.70 5.92
N GLU A 210 -9.42 -9.74 6.36
CA GLU A 210 -10.46 -8.74 6.00
C GLU A 210 -10.01 -7.31 6.31
N LYS A 211 -9.24 -7.11 7.38
CA LYS A 211 -8.74 -5.78 7.77
C LYS A 211 -7.35 -5.47 7.21
N ARG A 212 -6.55 -6.49 6.93
CA ARG A 212 -5.11 -6.37 6.66
C ARG A 212 -4.65 -7.43 5.67
N ALA A 213 -5.17 -7.38 4.45
CA ALA A 213 -4.86 -8.34 3.40
C ALA A 213 -3.35 -8.39 3.05
N TYR A 214 -2.63 -7.28 3.25
CA TYR A 214 -1.19 -7.17 3.00
C TYR A 214 -0.31 -8.15 3.78
N ILE A 215 -0.81 -8.73 4.88
CA ILE A 215 -0.06 -9.71 5.67
C ILE A 215 0.22 -10.98 4.84
N LEU A 216 -0.62 -11.30 3.86
CA LEU A 216 -0.36 -12.40 2.91
C LEU A 216 0.90 -12.18 2.08
N GLY A 217 1.38 -10.94 1.98
CA GLY A 217 2.61 -10.60 1.28
C GLY A 217 3.89 -10.84 2.08
N TYR A 218 3.80 -11.17 3.37
CA TYR A 218 4.98 -11.45 4.18
C TYR A 218 5.57 -12.82 3.83
N ASN A 219 6.90 -12.89 3.77
CA ASN A 219 7.60 -14.14 3.55
C ASN A 219 7.45 -15.02 4.80
N LEU A 220 6.85 -16.20 4.63
CA LEU A 220 6.57 -17.14 5.72
C LEU A 220 7.85 -17.64 6.40
N GLU A 221 8.86 -18.02 5.62
CA GLU A 221 10.08 -18.65 6.12
C GLU A 221 11.12 -17.61 6.56
N GLU A 222 11.31 -16.55 5.78
CA GLU A 222 12.38 -15.57 6.01
C GLU A 222 11.97 -14.47 6.99
N THR A 223 10.68 -14.24 7.20
CA THR A 223 10.20 -13.11 8.02
C THR A 223 9.26 -13.55 9.13
N MET A 224 8.18 -14.26 8.80
CA MET A 224 7.12 -14.53 9.77
C MET A 224 7.56 -15.51 10.86
N LYS A 225 8.11 -16.67 10.49
CA LYS A 225 8.61 -17.66 11.46
C LYS A 225 9.71 -17.08 12.36
N PRO A 226 10.75 -16.41 11.84
CA PRO A 226 11.74 -15.73 12.66
C PRO A 226 11.13 -14.70 13.63
N ASN A 227 10.08 -13.98 13.22
CA ASN A 227 9.41 -13.02 14.11
C ASN A 227 8.59 -13.72 15.21
N VAL A 228 7.98 -14.87 14.94
CA VAL A 228 7.32 -15.67 15.98
C VAL A 228 8.33 -16.27 16.94
N ASP A 229 9.44 -16.84 16.42
CA ASP A 229 10.55 -17.33 17.25
C ASP A 229 11.15 -16.21 18.10
N CYS A 230 11.21 -14.99 17.54
CA CYS A 230 11.60 -13.81 18.29
C CYS A 230 10.67 -13.56 19.47
N LEU A 231 9.34 -13.58 19.31
CA LEU A 231 8.40 -13.41 20.44
C LEU A 231 8.67 -14.43 21.55
N ILE A 232 8.88 -15.70 21.18
CA ILE A 232 9.20 -16.77 22.13
C ILE A 232 10.53 -16.48 22.85
N SER A 233 11.56 -16.05 22.12
CA SER A 233 12.88 -15.72 22.69
C SER A 233 12.84 -14.53 23.67
N PHE A 234 11.83 -13.66 23.55
CA PHE A 234 11.57 -12.56 24.46
C PHE A 234 10.62 -12.94 25.61
N GLY A 235 10.33 -14.24 25.78
CA GLY A 235 9.56 -14.78 26.90
C GLY A 235 8.05 -14.88 26.67
N VAL A 236 7.54 -14.53 25.49
CA VAL A 236 6.11 -14.67 25.19
C VAL A 236 5.75 -16.15 25.17
N ARG A 237 4.80 -16.55 26.01
CA ARG A 237 4.34 -17.93 26.14
C ARG A 237 3.61 -18.38 24.87
N LYS A 238 3.76 -19.66 24.53
CA LYS A 238 3.16 -20.24 23.31
C LYS A 238 1.65 -20.07 23.29
N GLU A 239 1.01 -20.15 24.46
CA GLU A 239 -0.44 -20.02 24.63
C GLU A 239 -0.92 -18.59 24.36
N ALA A 240 -0.05 -17.58 24.51
CA ALA A 240 -0.36 -16.17 24.27
C ALA A 240 -0.03 -15.70 22.84
N LEU A 241 0.70 -16.50 22.05
CA LEU A 241 1.07 -16.11 20.67
C LEU A 241 -0.15 -15.80 19.81
N ALA A 242 -1.19 -16.64 19.90
CA ALA A 242 -2.40 -16.47 19.11
C ALA A 242 -3.09 -15.12 19.36
N SER A 243 -3.23 -14.70 20.63
CA SER A 243 -3.87 -13.42 20.98
C SER A 243 -3.02 -12.23 20.57
N VAL A 244 -1.70 -12.28 20.83
CA VAL A 244 -0.74 -11.24 20.46
C VAL A 244 -0.75 -11.02 18.94
N ILE A 245 -0.68 -12.10 18.16
CA ILE A 245 -0.68 -12.04 16.69
C ILE A 245 -2.04 -11.57 16.16
N ALA A 246 -3.16 -12.06 16.71
CA ALA A 246 -4.49 -11.68 16.24
C ALA A 246 -4.75 -10.17 16.37
N GLN A 247 -4.23 -9.55 17.43
CA GLN A 247 -4.41 -8.12 17.66
C GLN A 247 -3.36 -7.26 16.97
N TYR A 248 -2.12 -7.75 16.88
CA TYR A 248 -1.02 -7.04 16.21
C TYR A 248 -0.43 -7.83 15.03
N PRO A 249 -1.19 -8.17 13.99
CA PRO A 249 -0.68 -8.99 12.89
C PRO A 249 0.54 -8.41 12.16
N GLN A 250 0.77 -7.10 12.23
CA GLN A 250 1.91 -6.44 11.61
C GLN A 250 3.25 -6.85 12.23
N ILE A 251 3.27 -7.39 13.46
CA ILE A 251 4.51 -7.85 14.11
C ILE A 251 5.19 -8.97 13.31
N LEU A 252 4.43 -9.67 12.47
CA LEU A 252 4.92 -10.76 11.63
C LEU A 252 5.80 -10.31 10.47
N GLY A 253 5.75 -9.03 10.08
CA GLY A 253 6.47 -8.52 8.90
C GLY A 253 7.47 -7.40 9.16
N VAL A 254 7.64 -6.98 10.42
CA VAL A 254 8.57 -5.90 10.79
C VAL A 254 9.92 -6.48 11.27
N PRO A 255 11.00 -5.69 11.33
CA PRO A 255 12.25 -6.10 11.98
C PRO A 255 12.04 -6.21 13.50
N LEU A 256 11.35 -7.27 13.95
CA LEU A 256 10.78 -7.37 15.28
C LEU A 256 11.88 -7.47 16.35
N LYS A 257 12.94 -8.24 16.09
CA LYS A 257 14.06 -8.42 17.02
C LYS A 257 14.68 -7.09 17.45
N ALA A 258 15.03 -6.23 16.48
CA ALA A 258 15.60 -4.92 16.78
C ALA A 258 14.62 -4.07 17.60
N LYS A 259 13.33 -4.06 17.24
CA LYS A 259 12.29 -3.31 17.95
C LYS A 259 12.10 -3.79 19.39
N LEU A 260 12.01 -5.10 19.62
CA LEU A 260 11.84 -5.67 20.94
C LEU A 260 13.10 -5.52 21.80
N SER A 261 14.30 -5.67 21.24
CA SER A 261 15.56 -5.41 21.96
C SER A 261 15.65 -3.98 22.47
N SER A 262 15.35 -2.99 21.62
CA SER A 262 15.34 -1.58 22.03
C SER A 262 14.29 -1.31 23.11
N GLN A 263 13.10 -1.92 23.00
CA GLN A 263 12.04 -1.79 23.99
C GLN A 263 12.41 -2.45 25.32
N GLN A 264 12.88 -3.69 25.31
CA GLN A 264 13.29 -4.41 26.52
C GLN A 264 14.42 -3.68 27.25
N TYR A 265 15.41 -3.13 26.52
CA TYR A 265 16.46 -2.31 27.10
C TYR A 265 15.90 -1.06 27.80
N PHE A 266 14.99 -0.34 27.15
CA PHE A 266 14.35 0.84 27.72
C PHE A 266 13.55 0.48 28.99
N PHE A 267 12.79 -0.60 28.97
CA PHE A 267 12.03 -1.09 30.12
C PHE A 267 12.92 -1.54 31.27
N GLY A 268 14.01 -2.25 30.98
CA GLY A 268 14.98 -2.65 31.99
C GLY A 268 15.67 -1.45 32.63
N LEU A 269 16.11 -0.48 31.82
CA LEU A 269 16.90 0.65 32.32
C LEU A 269 16.06 1.72 33.01
N LYS A 270 14.90 2.08 32.44
CA LYS A 270 14.06 3.18 32.93
C LYS A 270 13.01 2.71 33.93
N LEU A 271 12.46 1.52 33.75
CA LEU A 271 11.33 1.03 34.52
C LEU A 271 11.69 -0.12 35.46
N LYS A 272 12.95 -0.57 35.43
CA LYS A 272 13.44 -1.70 36.24
C LYS A 272 12.59 -2.96 36.05
N VAL A 273 12.02 -3.14 34.86
CA VAL A 273 11.24 -4.32 34.48
C VAL A 273 12.20 -5.38 33.98
N ASP A 274 12.16 -6.55 34.60
CA ASP A 274 12.98 -7.69 34.17
C ASP A 274 12.46 -8.30 32.84
N PRO A 275 13.23 -9.18 32.19
CA PRO A 275 12.81 -9.81 30.94
C PRO A 275 11.46 -10.54 30.99
N GLU A 276 11.13 -11.15 32.14
CA GLU A 276 9.88 -11.89 32.34
C GLU A 276 8.68 -10.93 32.45
N GLY A 277 8.85 -9.84 33.21
CA GLY A 277 7.89 -8.74 33.29
C GLY A 277 7.64 -8.10 31.92
N PHE A 278 8.68 -7.94 31.10
CA PHE A 278 8.55 -7.44 29.73
C PHE A 278 7.73 -8.39 28.84
N ALA A 279 7.95 -9.70 28.96
CA ALA A 279 7.13 -10.70 28.26
C ALA A 279 5.66 -10.63 28.67
N GLN A 280 5.39 -10.59 29.98
CA GLN A 280 4.03 -10.45 30.50
C GLN A 280 3.35 -9.16 30.04
N VAL A 281 4.10 -8.08 29.85
CA VAL A 281 3.59 -6.85 29.27
C VAL A 281 3.12 -7.08 27.84
N ILE A 282 3.90 -7.76 27.00
CA ILE A 282 3.52 -8.06 25.62
C ILE A 282 2.23 -8.88 25.60
N GLU A 283 2.12 -9.88 26.47
CA GLU A 283 0.94 -10.74 26.59
C GLU A 283 -0.29 -10.01 27.10
N LYS A 284 -0.20 -9.32 28.24
CA LYS A 284 -1.32 -8.62 28.88
C LYS A 284 -1.79 -7.42 28.06
N LYS A 285 -0.88 -6.80 27.31
CA LYS A 285 -1.24 -5.78 26.33
C LYS A 285 -2.14 -6.35 25.24
N SER A 286 -2.03 -7.65 24.95
CA SER A 286 -2.91 -8.30 24.00
C SER A 286 -4.39 -8.35 24.46
N GLU A 287 -4.65 -8.11 25.75
CA GLU A 287 -6.00 -8.06 26.31
C GLU A 287 -6.63 -6.65 26.20
N MET A 288 -5.82 -5.61 26.03
CA MET A 288 -6.21 -4.20 26.29
C MET A 288 -6.49 -3.35 25.03
N GLY A 289 -6.27 -3.86 23.81
CA GLY A 289 -6.67 -3.14 22.59
C GLY A 289 -5.84 -1.91 22.16
N ARG A 290 -4.77 -1.51 22.88
CA ARG A 290 -4.08 -0.20 22.70
C ARG A 290 -2.77 -0.23 21.86
N PRO A 291 -2.38 0.86 21.18
CA PRO A 291 -1.17 0.91 20.35
C PRO A 291 0.15 0.87 21.15
N ILE A 292 1.26 0.50 20.49
CA ILE A 292 2.61 0.40 21.09
C ILE A 292 3.25 1.75 21.43
N LYS A 293 2.97 2.77 20.62
CA LYS A 293 3.52 4.11 20.79
C LYS A 293 3.19 4.74 22.15
N GLU A 294 1.94 4.61 22.61
CA GLU A 294 1.50 5.19 23.90
C GLU A 294 2.23 4.64 25.13
N LEU A 295 2.85 3.45 25.06
CA LEU A 295 3.65 2.90 26.15
C LEU A 295 5.07 3.44 26.19
N VAL A 296 5.56 3.97 25.07
CA VAL A 296 6.84 4.68 25.00
C VAL A 296 6.68 6.06 25.60
N ASP A 297 5.54 6.70 25.34
CA ASP A 297 5.24 8.05 25.81
C ASP A 297 4.90 8.09 27.31
N PHE A 298 4.35 7.00 27.87
CA PHE A 298 4.04 6.88 29.30
C PHE A 298 4.52 5.55 29.90
N PRO A 299 5.83 5.44 30.19
CA PRO A 299 6.43 4.21 30.65
C PRO A 299 6.07 3.89 32.11
N GLU A 300 5.69 4.86 32.94
CA GLU A 300 5.22 4.65 34.32
C GLU A 300 3.94 3.78 34.39
N TYR A 301 3.25 3.59 33.26
CA TYR A 301 2.16 2.62 33.09
C TYR A 301 2.43 1.27 33.78
N PHE A 302 3.66 0.75 33.69
CA PHE A 302 4.02 -0.58 34.21
C PHE A 302 4.15 -0.65 35.73
N THR A 303 4.20 0.49 36.41
CA THR A 303 4.25 0.55 37.87
C THR A 303 2.88 0.33 38.51
N TYR A 304 1.81 0.43 37.72
CA TYR A 304 0.45 0.29 38.20
C TYR A 304 -0.06 -1.15 38.13
N GLY A 305 -0.77 -1.59 39.18
CA GLY A 305 -1.31 -2.95 39.23
C GLY A 305 -2.39 -3.18 38.17
N LEU A 306 -2.23 -4.25 37.37
CA LEU A 306 -3.13 -4.56 36.26
C LEU A 306 -4.58 -4.78 36.74
N GLU A 307 -4.76 -5.65 37.74
CA GLU A 307 -6.08 -6.00 38.27
C GLU A 307 -6.63 -4.92 39.21
N SER A 308 -5.76 -4.21 39.92
CA SER A 308 -6.16 -3.25 40.95
C SER A 308 -6.42 -1.84 40.43
N ARG A 309 -5.75 -1.42 39.34
CA ARG A 309 -5.81 -0.03 38.87
C ARG A 309 -6.04 0.08 37.37
N ILE A 310 -5.33 -0.69 36.55
CA ILE A 310 -5.39 -0.51 35.08
C ILE A 310 -6.73 -1.01 34.52
N LYS A 311 -7.12 -2.26 34.83
CA LYS A 311 -8.36 -2.88 34.33
C LYS A 311 -9.62 -2.13 34.79
N PRO A 312 -9.80 -1.81 36.08
CA PRO A 312 -11.00 -1.08 36.54
C PRO A 312 -11.15 0.28 35.84
N ARG A 313 -10.06 1.05 35.75
CA ARG A 313 -10.08 2.39 35.15
C ARG A 313 -10.30 2.36 33.64
N TYR A 314 -9.68 1.42 32.94
CA TYR A 314 -9.88 1.25 31.50
C TYR A 314 -11.31 0.81 31.16
N GLN A 315 -11.88 -0.13 31.92
CA GLN A 315 -13.27 -0.56 31.74
C GLN A 315 -14.24 0.59 31.98
N LEU A 316 -14.00 1.39 33.02
CA LEU A 316 -14.82 2.53 33.36
C LEU A 316 -14.75 3.63 32.28
N ALA A 317 -13.55 3.98 31.83
CA ALA A 317 -13.35 4.93 30.73
C ALA A 317 -14.01 4.45 29.43
N LYS A 318 -13.90 3.16 29.11
CA LYS A 318 -14.54 2.56 27.93
C LYS A 318 -16.07 2.56 28.03
N SER A 319 -16.63 2.27 29.21
CA SER A 319 -18.08 2.26 29.45
C SER A 319 -18.72 3.64 29.26
N LYS A 320 -17.96 4.70 29.55
CA LYS A 320 -18.36 6.09 29.32
C LYS A 320 -17.93 6.65 27.95
N GLY A 321 -17.32 5.85 27.08
CA GLY A 321 -16.89 6.25 25.75
C GLY A 321 -15.72 7.24 25.72
N ILE A 322 -14.97 7.38 26.80
CA ILE A 322 -13.91 8.38 26.95
C ILE A 322 -12.61 7.88 26.30
N ARG A 323 -11.99 8.71 25.45
CA ARG A 323 -10.66 8.47 24.88
C ARG A 323 -9.65 9.38 25.56
N CYS A 324 -8.59 8.80 26.14
CA CYS A 324 -7.55 9.54 26.86
C CYS A 324 -6.18 8.87 26.74
N SER A 325 -5.10 9.61 27.01
CA SER A 325 -3.75 9.04 27.11
C SER A 325 -3.62 8.10 28.31
N LEU A 326 -2.63 7.20 28.28
CA LEU A 326 -2.33 6.31 29.41
C LEU A 326 -1.86 7.09 30.64
N ASP A 327 -1.12 8.18 30.44
CA ASP A 327 -0.73 9.10 31.49
C ASP A 327 -1.96 9.66 32.22
N SER A 328 -2.89 10.26 31.48
CA SER A 328 -4.09 10.85 32.09
C SER A 328 -4.96 9.81 32.81
N LEU A 329 -5.00 8.57 32.29
CA LEU A 329 -5.77 7.47 32.85
C LEU A 329 -5.18 6.91 34.16
N LEU A 330 -3.85 6.83 34.25
CA LEU A 330 -3.18 6.05 35.29
C LEU A 330 -2.35 6.91 36.24
N ASN A 331 -1.82 8.04 35.76
CA ASN A 331 -1.00 8.99 36.50
C ASN A 331 -1.83 9.98 37.34
N CYS A 332 -2.84 9.47 38.03
CA CYS A 332 -3.70 10.26 38.92
C CYS A 332 -4.21 9.40 40.08
N SER A 333 -4.50 10.03 41.22
CA SER A 333 -5.12 9.35 42.37
C SER A 333 -6.49 8.79 42.02
N ASP A 334 -7.04 7.86 42.81
CA ASP A 334 -8.37 7.31 42.55
C ASP A 334 -9.45 8.41 42.61
N GLN A 335 -9.31 9.36 43.54
CA GLN A 335 -10.18 10.52 43.65
C GLN A 335 -10.08 11.45 42.42
N MET A 336 -8.87 11.81 41.98
CA MET A 336 -8.68 12.62 40.77
C MET A 336 -9.15 11.91 39.51
N PHE A 337 -9.02 10.59 39.46
CA PHE A 337 -9.55 9.78 38.36
C PHE A 337 -11.07 9.84 38.33
N GLU A 338 -11.74 9.66 39.48
CA GLU A 338 -13.20 9.74 39.59
C GLU A 338 -13.74 11.14 39.26
N GLU A 339 -13.09 12.19 39.72
CA GLU A 339 -13.45 13.59 39.42
C GLU A 339 -13.31 13.89 37.92
N ARG A 340 -12.19 13.50 37.29
CA ARG A 340 -12.01 13.63 35.82
C ARG A 340 -13.03 12.83 35.03
N LEU A 341 -13.52 11.74 35.61
CA LEU A 341 -14.53 10.87 35.01
C LEU A 341 -15.96 11.40 35.21
N GLN A 342 -16.16 12.38 36.09
CA GLN A 342 -17.40 13.14 36.29
C GLN A 342 -17.44 14.38 35.41
N ASP A 343 -16.32 15.08 35.24
CA ASP A 343 -16.22 16.33 34.48
C ASP A 343 -16.11 16.15 32.95
N GLY A 344 -15.97 14.91 32.47
CA GLY A 344 -15.88 14.61 31.03
C GLY A 344 -14.62 15.13 30.34
N CYS A 345 -13.70 15.75 31.07
CA CYS A 345 -12.46 16.33 30.58
C CYS A 345 -11.26 15.46 31.00
N LEU A 346 -10.93 14.47 30.17
CA LEU A 346 -9.55 14.00 30.07
C LEU A 346 -8.96 14.81 28.93
N GLU A 347 -8.20 15.85 29.25
CA GLU A 347 -7.69 16.85 28.30
C GLU A 347 -7.20 16.20 26.99
N SER A 348 -7.87 16.55 25.89
CA SER A 348 -7.26 16.53 24.57
C SER A 348 -6.16 17.57 24.56
N GLU A 349 -4.97 17.18 24.13
CA GLU A 349 -3.84 18.01 23.70
C GLU A 349 -4.04 19.52 23.94
N THR A 350 -3.37 20.09 24.94
CA THR A 350 -3.07 21.52 24.87
C THR A 350 -2.18 21.70 23.64
N VAL A 351 -2.80 22.08 22.54
CA VAL A 351 -2.15 22.65 21.37
C VAL A 351 -1.33 23.82 21.91
N GLY A 352 0.00 23.68 21.87
CA GLY A 352 0.92 24.81 22.02
C GLY A 352 0.50 25.92 21.06
N PRO A 353 0.86 27.19 21.32
CA PRO A 353 0.21 28.36 20.71
C PRO A 353 -0.01 28.16 19.21
N SER A 354 -1.27 28.22 18.78
CA SER A 354 -1.61 28.15 17.36
C SER A 354 -1.21 29.48 16.71
N PHE A 355 -0.54 29.36 15.57
CA PHE A 355 -0.19 30.48 14.73
C PHE A 355 -1.25 30.57 13.63
N ASP A 356 -2.21 31.49 13.78
CA ASP A 356 -3.10 31.84 12.69
C ASP A 356 -2.40 32.89 11.81
N MET A 357 -2.06 32.50 10.58
CA MET A 357 -1.60 33.44 9.55
C MET A 357 -2.72 34.46 9.27
N GLY A 358 -2.63 35.62 9.92
CA GLY A 358 -3.52 36.77 9.69
C GLY A 358 -4.12 37.44 10.94
N GLY A 359 -3.86 36.98 12.16
CA GLY A 359 -4.36 37.60 13.40
C GLY A 359 -3.26 38.07 14.35
N LYS A 360 -3.47 39.19 15.08
CA LYS A 360 -2.54 39.67 16.12
C LYS A 360 -2.41 38.61 17.23
N LEU A 361 -1.15 38.27 17.56
CA LEU A 361 -0.76 37.40 18.69
C LEU A 361 -1.39 37.90 19.99
N GLN A 362 -2.29 37.13 20.59
CA GLN A 362 -2.80 37.40 21.94
C GLN A 362 -2.01 36.58 22.96
N LEU A 363 -1.25 37.27 23.82
CA LEU A 363 -0.61 36.68 24.98
C LEU A 363 -1.55 36.80 26.20
N PRO A 364 -1.71 35.78 27.05
CA PRO A 364 -2.43 35.90 28.31
C PRO A 364 -1.68 36.86 29.24
N GLY A 365 -2.35 37.93 29.64
CA GLY A 365 -1.71 39.18 30.05
C GLY A 365 -1.15 39.29 31.47
N ARG A 366 -0.22 40.23 31.63
CA ARG A 366 -0.22 41.35 32.60
C ARG A 366 1.06 42.18 32.41
N TYR A 367 0.92 43.48 32.15
CA TYR A 367 1.56 44.65 32.81
C TYR A 367 1.29 45.92 31.96
N GLU A 368 1.48 47.08 32.58
CA GLU A 368 0.80 48.38 32.40
C GLU A 368 1.05 49.17 31.09
N ILE A 369 0.01 49.94 30.68
CA ILE A 369 -0.06 51.34 30.14
C ILE A 369 1.23 51.89 29.46
N VAL A 370 1.20 52.37 28.19
CA VAL A 370 1.03 53.78 27.74
C VAL A 370 1.13 53.85 26.18
N SER A 371 0.53 54.90 25.58
CA SER A 371 0.43 55.40 24.18
C SER A 371 1.64 55.19 23.24
N GLU A 372 1.58 55.25 21.90
CA GLU A 372 1.09 56.24 20.90
C GLU A 372 1.20 55.56 19.48
N SER A 373 0.31 55.79 18.50
CA SER A 373 0.56 56.48 17.18
C SER A 373 1.71 55.86 16.31
N ASP A 374 1.68 55.60 14.99
CA ASP A 374 1.05 56.18 13.80
C ASP A 374 1.16 55.25 12.57
N GLU A 375 0.31 55.52 11.56
CA GLU A 375 0.51 55.59 10.08
C GLU A 375 1.31 54.53 9.29
N GLU A 376 0.68 53.99 8.22
CA GLU A 376 1.09 54.10 6.78
C GLU A 376 2.10 53.01 6.33
N ASP A 377 2.24 52.54 5.09
CA ASP A 377 1.44 52.50 3.85
C ASP A 377 2.14 51.48 2.91
N GLU A 378 1.42 51.08 1.86
CA GLU A 378 1.89 50.75 0.50
C GLU A 378 2.97 49.69 0.12
N SER A 379 2.54 48.93 -0.90
CA SER A 379 3.26 48.57 -2.15
C SER A 379 3.87 47.18 -2.33
N ASP A 380 3.24 46.46 -3.26
CA ASP A 380 3.76 45.92 -4.52
C ASP A 380 4.98 44.98 -4.61
N ASN A 381 4.65 43.89 -5.30
CA ASN A 381 5.35 43.20 -6.39
C ASN A 381 6.41 42.13 -6.09
N GLU A 382 6.17 41.03 -6.82
CA GLU A 382 7.11 40.09 -7.46
C GLU A 382 8.54 40.04 -6.90
N THR A 383 9.02 38.82 -6.56
CA THR A 383 10.04 38.15 -7.38
C THR A 383 10.22 36.69 -6.93
N VAL A 384 10.16 35.82 -7.93
CA VAL A 384 10.73 34.47 -8.07
C VAL A 384 11.92 34.18 -7.16
N LEU A 385 11.91 33.02 -6.46
CA LEU A 385 13.14 32.27 -6.17
C LEU A 385 12.87 30.76 -6.14
N TYR A 386 13.41 30.07 -7.16
CA TYR A 386 13.72 28.65 -7.15
C TYR A 386 14.55 28.28 -5.91
N ARG A 387 14.29 27.14 -5.28
CA ARG A 387 15.27 26.03 -5.16
C ARG A 387 14.84 24.87 -4.26
N ARG A 388 15.21 23.68 -4.77
CA ARG A 388 15.79 22.52 -4.08
C ARG A 388 14.85 21.57 -3.33
N THR A 389 14.50 20.52 -4.08
CA THR A 389 14.77 19.12 -3.73
C THR A 389 15.61 18.90 -2.47
N VAL A 390 15.06 18.12 -1.54
CA VAL A 390 15.77 17.01 -0.91
C VAL A 390 14.81 15.84 -0.80
N SER A 391 15.16 14.75 -1.48
CA SER A 391 14.56 13.43 -1.37
C SER A 391 14.85 12.81 0.00
N LEU A 392 13.94 11.98 0.48
CA LEU A 392 14.27 10.83 1.34
C LEU A 392 13.98 9.55 0.57
#